data_AF-A0A0Q4I9Z5-F1
#
_entry.id   AF-A0A0Q4I9Z5-F1
#
_cell.length_a   1.000
_cell.length_b   1.000
_cell.length_c   1.000
_cell.angle_alpha   90.00
_cell.angle_beta   90.00
_cell.angle_gamma   90.00
#
_symmetry.space_group_name_H-M   'P 1'
#
loop_
_entity.id
_entity.type
_entity.pdbx_description
1 polymer ?
#
loop_
_entity_poly.entity_id
_entity_poly.type
_entity_poly.pdbx_seq_one_letter_code
_entity_poly.pdbx_strand_id
1 'polypeptide(L)'
;MPSNNSLITTAASTVLVANGTNDVVFGHEIATAYIVSNGDVGDDTILTFRKNDSLINYRSIGDTVDAGENGVIAVDGAGGADQLTLVAADGGAVNLRYLGSKDGGHAYADASVRLAGFTEGKVTNDNFDASSGSYKFFYDNALGLNLGFDTINGFGGDDQIVTTRQIFDNDDNATIGFGGNDVLDLSGEGGPKSSDGFKHPGGQIDLNGVGHNLVSIDFLYQETINGVTYFHYGIDG
;
A
#
# COMPACT_ATOMS: atom_id res chain seq x y z
N MET A 1 -10.76 -16.27 -10.85
CA MET A 1 -10.61 -14.95 -10.22
C MET A 1 -10.08 -15.19 -8.82
N PRO A 2 -8.88 -14.73 -8.48
CA PRO A 2 -8.44 -14.74 -7.10
C PRO A 2 -9.40 -13.91 -6.25
N SER A 3 -9.64 -14.35 -5.02
CA SER A 3 -10.54 -13.66 -4.12
C SER A 3 -9.88 -12.38 -3.61
N ASN A 4 -10.28 -11.24 -4.14
CA ASN A 4 -9.85 -9.90 -3.69
C ASN A 4 -10.57 -9.46 -2.40
N ASN A 5 -10.92 -10.43 -1.54
CA ASN A 5 -11.80 -10.21 -0.39
C ASN A 5 -11.02 -9.88 0.89
N SER A 6 -9.75 -10.31 0.99
CA SER A 6 -8.90 -10.00 2.16
C SER A 6 -8.15 -8.70 1.94
N LEU A 7 -8.20 -7.81 2.92
CA LEU A 7 -7.41 -6.57 2.94
C LEU A 7 -5.94 -6.85 3.28
N ILE A 8 -5.67 -7.63 4.32
CA ILE A 8 -4.32 -7.95 4.77
C ILE A 8 -3.90 -9.29 4.14
N THR A 9 -2.71 -9.34 3.53
CA THR A 9 -2.22 -10.56 2.83
C THR A 9 -0.91 -11.06 3.38
N THR A 10 0.06 -10.16 3.56
CA THR A 10 1.44 -10.51 3.95
C THR A 10 1.97 -9.73 5.14
N ALA A 11 1.31 -8.63 5.52
CA ALA A 11 1.62 -7.94 6.77
C ALA A 11 1.23 -8.78 8.00
N ALA A 12 1.96 -8.57 9.09
CA ALA A 12 1.49 -8.97 10.41
C ALA A 12 0.25 -8.14 10.81
N SER A 13 -0.51 -8.61 11.79
CA SER A 13 -1.66 -7.89 12.32
C SER A 13 -1.53 -7.72 13.83
N THR A 14 -1.77 -6.50 14.31
CA THR A 14 -1.89 -6.18 15.73
C THR A 14 -3.24 -5.52 15.95
N VAL A 15 -4.08 -6.10 16.80
CA VAL A 15 -5.41 -5.54 17.09
C VAL A 15 -5.34 -4.66 18.33
N LEU A 16 -5.77 -3.42 18.21
CA LEU A 16 -6.08 -2.54 19.33
C LEU A 16 -7.50 -2.87 19.77
N VAL A 17 -7.64 -3.44 20.96
CA VAL A 17 -8.87 -4.04 21.44
C VAL A 17 -9.74 -3.01 22.15
N ALA A 18 -11.05 -3.07 21.98
CA ALA A 18 -11.99 -2.18 22.67
C ALA A 18 -12.15 -2.59 24.15
N ASN A 19 -11.17 -2.26 24.99
CA ASN A 19 -11.09 -2.60 26.41
C ASN A 19 -11.22 -1.38 27.35
N GLY A 20 -11.33 -0.17 26.81
CA GLY A 20 -11.39 1.10 27.56
C GLY A 20 -10.13 1.42 28.36
N THR A 21 -8.97 0.89 27.97
CA THR A 21 -7.69 1.14 28.65
C THR A 21 -6.63 1.62 27.68
N ASN A 22 -5.85 2.62 28.08
CA ASN A 22 -4.74 3.13 27.27
C ASN A 22 -3.61 2.10 27.22
N ASP A 23 -3.46 1.43 26.09
CA ASP A 23 -2.43 0.44 25.84
C ASP A 23 -1.21 1.05 25.13
N VAL A 24 -0.04 0.45 25.36
CA VAL A 24 1.20 0.78 24.63
C VAL A 24 1.64 -0.43 23.83
N VAL A 25 1.65 -0.27 22.52
CA VAL A 25 2.02 -1.31 21.55
C VAL A 25 3.37 -0.98 20.95
N PHE A 26 4.28 -1.96 20.93
CA PHE A 26 5.55 -1.83 20.21
C PHE A 26 5.39 -2.26 18.77
N GLY A 27 5.93 -1.46 17.85
CA GLY A 27 5.96 -1.84 16.44
C GLY A 27 6.94 -2.96 16.13
N HIS A 28 6.80 -3.53 14.93
CA HIS A 28 7.61 -4.65 14.46
C HIS A 28 8.55 -4.22 13.33
N GLU A 29 9.55 -5.05 13.07
CA GLU A 29 10.47 -4.83 11.94
C GLU A 29 9.84 -5.16 10.57
N ILE A 30 8.79 -5.99 10.56
CA ILE A 30 8.03 -6.34 9.35
C ILE A 30 6.81 -5.42 9.22
N ALA A 31 6.22 -5.31 8.02
CA ALA A 31 5.00 -4.50 7.90
C ALA A 31 3.92 -5.02 8.83
N THR A 32 3.32 -4.11 9.58
CA THR A 32 2.25 -4.41 10.51
C THR A 32 1.02 -3.58 10.16
N ALA A 33 -0.12 -4.27 10.05
CA ALA A 33 -1.44 -3.65 10.05
C ALA A 33 -1.93 -3.53 11.50
N TYR A 34 -2.01 -2.30 12.01
CA TYR A 34 -2.61 -2.01 13.31
C TYR A 34 -4.11 -1.79 13.12
N ILE A 35 -4.91 -2.66 13.73
CA ILE A 35 -6.35 -2.73 13.50
C ILE A 35 -7.05 -2.11 14.71
N VAL A 36 -7.69 -0.96 14.52
CA VAL A 36 -8.49 -0.28 15.55
C VAL A 36 -9.87 -0.94 15.60
N SER A 37 -10.20 -1.56 16.73
CA SER A 37 -11.52 -2.17 16.94
C SER A 37 -12.63 -1.12 16.98
N ASN A 38 -13.85 -1.51 16.62
CA ASN A 38 -15.03 -0.68 16.86
C ASN A 38 -15.41 -0.74 18.35
N GLY A 39 -15.46 0.40 19.01
CA GLY A 39 -15.76 0.54 20.43
C GLY A 39 -14.68 1.36 21.14
N ASP A 40 -14.80 1.48 22.46
CA ASP A 40 -13.86 2.21 23.32
C ASP A 40 -12.53 1.46 23.41
N VAL A 41 -11.56 1.88 22.60
CA VAL A 41 -10.17 1.37 22.60
C VAL A 41 -9.29 2.12 23.60
N GLY A 42 -9.75 3.24 24.17
CA GLY A 42 -8.92 4.12 25.00
C GLY A 42 -7.93 4.97 24.19
N ASP A 43 -7.09 5.73 24.91
CA ASP A 43 -6.04 6.56 24.30
C ASP A 43 -4.75 5.74 24.09
N ASP A 44 -4.73 4.91 23.06
CA ASP A 44 -3.63 3.99 22.77
C ASP A 44 -2.39 4.67 22.19
N THR A 45 -1.23 4.04 22.34
CA THR A 45 0.04 4.47 21.74
C THR A 45 0.70 3.32 20.97
N ILE A 46 1.02 3.56 19.70
CA ILE A 46 1.90 2.69 18.91
C ILE A 46 3.28 3.34 18.85
N LEU A 47 4.26 2.65 19.44
CA LEU A 47 5.67 3.01 19.35
C LEU A 47 6.27 2.47 18.07
N THR A 48 7.21 3.23 17.49
CA THR A 48 8.00 2.84 16.31
C THR A 48 7.17 2.49 15.07
N PHE A 49 6.12 3.27 14.77
CA PHE A 49 5.36 3.15 13.53
C PHE A 49 6.29 3.44 12.32
N ARG A 50 6.34 2.50 11.36
CA ARG A 50 7.25 2.56 10.22
C ARG A 50 6.53 2.98 8.94
N LYS A 51 7.31 3.36 7.92
CA LYS A 51 6.81 3.76 6.60
C LYS A 51 6.05 2.65 5.87
N ASN A 52 6.35 1.39 6.17
CA ASN A 52 5.66 0.23 5.62
C ASN A 52 4.54 -0.31 6.54
N ASP A 53 4.23 0.35 7.65
CA ASP A 53 3.08 -0.03 8.48
C ASP A 53 1.79 0.58 7.94
N SER A 54 0.66 -0.01 8.34
CA SER A 54 -0.67 0.49 8.02
C SER A 54 -1.56 0.59 9.25
N LEU A 55 -2.46 1.57 9.23
CA LEU A 55 -3.55 1.69 10.19
C LEU A 55 -4.83 1.24 9.49
N ILE A 56 -5.54 0.27 10.07
CA ILE A 56 -6.84 -0.18 9.61
C ILE A 56 -7.86 0.23 10.65
N ASN A 57 -8.69 1.21 10.32
CA ASN A 57 -9.70 1.72 11.23
C ASN A 57 -11.09 1.19 10.87
N TYR A 58 -11.95 0.96 11.88
CA TYR A 58 -13.31 0.47 11.67
C TYR A 58 -14.22 1.47 10.93
N ARG A 59 -13.82 2.75 10.88
CA ARG A 59 -14.50 3.82 10.16
C ARG A 59 -13.51 4.75 9.44
N SER A 60 -14.02 5.51 8.47
CA SER A 60 -13.24 6.59 7.88
C SER A 60 -13.02 7.73 8.88
N ILE A 61 -11.80 8.27 8.89
CA ILE A 61 -11.35 9.44 9.67
C ILE A 61 -10.85 10.57 8.76
N GLY A 62 -11.15 10.49 7.46
CA GLY A 62 -10.79 11.49 6.44
C GLY A 62 -9.80 10.97 5.40
N ASP A 63 -9.60 11.72 4.31
CA ASP A 63 -8.69 11.30 3.23
C ASP A 63 -7.21 11.59 3.52
N THR A 64 -6.98 12.55 4.41
CA THR A 64 -5.66 12.92 4.94
C THR A 64 -5.83 13.14 6.43
N VAL A 65 -4.98 12.48 7.21
CA VAL A 65 -5.00 12.56 8.66
C VAL A 65 -3.66 13.12 9.08
N ASP A 66 -3.69 14.36 9.56
CA ASP A 66 -2.55 14.98 10.21
C ASP A 66 -2.57 14.57 11.68
N ALA A 67 -1.57 13.81 12.11
CA ALA A 67 -1.45 13.42 13.52
C ALA A 67 -0.84 14.56 14.38
N GLY A 68 -0.48 15.69 13.76
CA GLY A 68 0.16 16.83 14.39
C GLY A 68 1.55 16.50 14.95
N GLU A 69 2.15 17.48 15.64
CA GLU A 69 3.49 17.33 16.25
C GLU A 69 3.55 16.24 17.33
N ASN A 70 2.40 15.85 17.89
CA ASN A 70 2.31 14.85 18.96
C ASN A 70 1.93 13.45 18.45
N GLY A 71 1.68 13.27 17.14
CA GLY A 71 1.29 11.98 16.58
C GLY A 71 -0.11 11.50 16.96
N VAL A 72 -0.99 12.38 17.43
CA VAL A 72 -2.32 12.04 17.96
C VAL A 72 -3.39 12.11 16.87
N ILE A 73 -4.15 11.02 16.73
CA ILE A 73 -5.22 10.86 15.75
C ILE A 73 -6.52 10.53 16.46
N ALA A 74 -7.60 11.26 16.17
CA ALA A 74 -8.94 10.88 16.62
C ALA A 74 -9.47 9.71 15.78
N VAL A 75 -9.44 8.49 16.32
CA VAL A 75 -9.81 7.27 15.58
C VAL A 75 -11.33 7.07 15.45
N ASP A 76 -12.10 7.72 16.32
CA ASP A 76 -13.56 7.73 16.26
C ASP A 76 -14.14 8.86 15.41
N GLY A 77 -13.28 9.66 14.78
CA GLY A 77 -13.64 10.87 14.05
C GLY A 77 -13.82 12.10 14.95
N ALA A 78 -14.22 13.22 14.34
CA ALA A 78 -14.32 14.51 15.03
C ALA A 78 -15.31 14.45 16.22
N GLY A 79 -14.79 14.66 17.44
CA GLY A 79 -15.57 14.65 18.68
C GLY A 79 -15.74 13.29 19.34
N GLY A 80 -15.08 12.25 18.82
CA GLY A 80 -14.94 10.96 19.53
C GLY A 80 -14.01 11.04 20.74
N ALA A 81 -14.11 10.05 21.63
CA ALA A 81 -13.33 10.01 22.86
C ALA A 81 -11.93 9.42 22.63
N ASP A 82 -11.80 8.49 21.69
CA ASP A 82 -10.59 7.70 21.54
C ASP A 82 -9.56 8.38 20.66
N GLN A 83 -8.33 8.46 21.17
CA GLN A 83 -7.16 8.95 20.46
C GLN A 83 -6.14 7.83 20.26
N LEU A 84 -5.42 7.90 19.16
CA LEU A 84 -4.29 7.02 18.89
C LEU A 84 -3.04 7.85 18.68
N THR A 85 -2.00 7.58 19.47
CA THR A 85 -0.70 8.19 19.30
C THR A 85 0.20 7.31 18.44
N LEU A 86 0.67 7.80 17.30
CA LEU A 86 1.64 7.16 16.43
C LEU A 86 3.01 7.81 16.61
N VAL A 87 3.95 7.08 17.21
CA VAL A 87 5.34 7.53 17.35
C VAL A 87 6.18 6.93 16.22
N ALA A 88 6.66 7.76 15.30
CA ALA A 88 7.43 7.30 14.16
C ALA A 88 8.75 6.64 14.60
N ALA A 89 9.14 5.56 13.91
CA ALA A 89 10.41 4.88 14.16
C ALA A 89 11.65 5.75 13.87
N ASP A 90 11.52 6.74 12.98
CA ASP A 90 12.57 7.69 12.62
C ASP A 90 12.56 8.98 13.45
N GLY A 91 11.63 9.10 14.41
CA GLY A 91 11.45 10.30 15.23
C GLY A 91 10.78 11.47 14.51
N GLY A 92 10.29 11.27 13.29
CA GLY A 92 9.52 12.26 12.54
C GLY A 92 8.05 12.32 12.93
N ALA A 93 7.30 13.24 12.29
CA ALA A 93 5.85 13.27 12.37
C ALA A 93 5.23 12.18 11.47
N VAL A 94 4.16 11.55 11.94
CA VAL A 94 3.37 10.61 11.14
C VAL A 94 2.16 11.34 10.59
N ASN A 95 2.10 11.51 9.29
CA ASN A 95 0.87 11.90 8.59
C ASN A 95 0.37 10.69 7.84
N LEU A 96 -0.94 10.49 7.77
CA LEU A 96 -1.51 9.35 7.06
C LEU A 96 -2.27 9.78 5.81
N ARG A 97 -2.14 8.98 4.75
CA ARG A 97 -2.94 9.06 3.53
C ARG A 97 -3.95 7.91 3.50
N TYR A 98 -5.14 8.20 2.99
CA TYR A 98 -6.19 7.20 2.88
C TYR A 98 -6.07 6.32 1.62
N LEU A 99 -6.03 5.01 1.84
CA LEU A 99 -5.89 3.99 0.80
C LEU A 99 -7.22 3.34 0.40
N GLY A 100 -8.36 3.74 0.97
CA GLY A 100 -9.66 3.15 0.64
C GLY A 100 -10.17 2.16 1.70
N SER A 101 -11.22 1.43 1.37
CA SER A 101 -11.85 0.46 2.28
C SER A 101 -12.02 -0.90 1.63
N LYS A 102 -11.75 -1.97 2.39
CA LYS A 102 -11.95 -3.36 2.00
C LYS A 102 -12.23 -4.16 3.26
N ASP A 103 -13.11 -5.16 3.17
CA ASP A 103 -13.47 -6.04 4.28
C ASP A 103 -13.95 -5.31 5.56
N GLY A 104 -14.67 -4.20 5.38
CA GLY A 104 -15.18 -3.36 6.47
C GLY A 104 -14.14 -2.47 7.17
N GLY A 105 -12.85 -2.61 6.84
CA GLY A 105 -11.78 -1.75 7.33
C GLY A 105 -11.47 -0.59 6.38
N HIS A 106 -11.08 0.55 6.96
CA HIS A 106 -10.56 1.72 6.25
C HIS A 106 -9.04 1.78 6.43
N ALA A 107 -8.30 1.66 5.33
CA ALA A 107 -6.85 1.53 5.33
C ALA A 107 -6.14 2.88 5.17
N TYR A 108 -5.09 3.08 5.94
CA TYR A 108 -4.22 4.26 5.92
C TYR A 108 -2.76 3.85 5.99
N ALA A 109 -1.88 4.66 5.41
CA ALA A 109 -0.43 4.48 5.46
C ALA A 109 0.29 5.83 5.52
N ASP A 110 1.59 5.83 5.79
CA ASP A 110 2.36 7.07 5.94
C ASP A 110 2.35 7.93 4.66
N ALA A 111 1.83 9.14 4.75
CA ALA A 111 1.62 10.05 3.63
C ALA A 111 2.90 10.40 2.87
N SER A 112 4.07 10.37 3.53
CA SER A 112 5.35 10.72 2.91
C SER A 112 5.87 9.67 1.93
N VAL A 113 5.30 8.46 1.94
CA VAL A 113 5.68 7.36 1.05
C VAL A 113 5.14 7.56 -0.37
N ARG A 114 4.02 8.28 -0.53
CA ARG A 114 3.55 8.67 -1.86
C ARG A 114 4.23 9.97 -2.29
N LEU A 115 5.16 9.86 -3.23
CA LEU A 115 5.83 11.02 -3.80
C LEU A 115 4.89 11.91 -4.63
N ALA A 116 5.20 13.20 -4.70
CA ALA A 116 4.42 14.16 -5.47
C ALA A 116 4.40 13.78 -6.97
N GLY A 117 3.22 13.88 -7.58
CA GLY A 117 3.01 13.54 -9.00
C GLY A 117 2.74 12.06 -9.26
N PHE A 118 2.77 11.19 -8.25
CA PHE A 118 2.41 9.78 -8.41
C PHE A 118 0.89 9.60 -8.32
N THR A 119 0.34 8.78 -9.21
CA THR A 119 -1.06 8.33 -9.19
C THR A 119 -1.12 7.01 -8.43
N GLU A 120 -1.78 6.98 -7.28
CA GLU A 120 -1.73 5.83 -6.38
C GLU A 120 -2.84 4.81 -6.64
N GLY A 121 -2.46 3.56 -6.88
CA GLY A 121 -3.34 2.40 -6.79
C GLY A 121 -3.61 2.04 -5.34
N LYS A 122 -4.88 1.84 -5.00
CA LYS A 122 -5.38 1.77 -3.62
C LYS A 122 -5.79 0.36 -3.23
N VAL A 123 -6.46 0.17 -2.10
CA VAL A 123 -7.00 -1.16 -1.75
C VAL A 123 -8.27 -1.50 -2.54
N THR A 124 -8.80 -0.58 -3.34
CA THR A 124 -9.94 -0.79 -4.23
C THR A 124 -9.51 -1.37 -5.58
N ASN A 125 -10.46 -1.67 -6.45
CA ASN A 125 -10.17 -1.94 -7.86
C ASN A 125 -10.31 -0.63 -8.61
N ASP A 126 -9.19 -0.04 -8.97
CA ASP A 126 -9.15 1.25 -9.63
C ASP A 126 -9.10 1.09 -11.15
N ASN A 127 -9.68 2.06 -11.87
CA ASN A 127 -9.61 2.11 -13.33
C ASN A 127 -9.00 3.44 -13.75
N PHE A 128 -7.80 3.37 -14.31
CA PHE A 128 -7.01 4.50 -14.76
C PHE A 128 -7.04 4.64 -16.29
N ASP A 129 -6.86 5.87 -16.75
CA ASP A 129 -6.72 6.22 -18.16
C ASP A 129 -5.38 6.93 -18.37
N ALA A 130 -4.47 6.24 -19.03
CA ALA A 130 -3.14 6.68 -19.44
C ALA A 130 -3.06 6.98 -20.94
N SER A 131 -4.20 7.01 -21.66
CA SER A 131 -4.22 7.22 -23.12
C SER A 131 -3.67 8.58 -23.58
N SER A 132 -3.51 9.53 -22.65
CA SER A 132 -2.87 10.82 -22.91
C SER A 132 -2.03 11.29 -21.72
N GLY A 133 -0.73 11.45 -21.92
CA GLY A 133 0.19 11.98 -20.91
C GLY A 133 1.31 11.00 -20.58
N SER A 134 1.98 11.25 -19.45
CA SER A 134 3.00 10.37 -18.89
C SER A 134 2.74 10.27 -17.40
N TYR A 135 2.53 9.07 -16.92
CA TYR A 135 2.08 8.79 -15.56
C TYR A 135 3.07 7.92 -14.81
N LYS A 136 3.11 8.10 -13.49
CA LYS A 136 3.74 7.17 -12.56
C LYS A 136 2.65 6.59 -11.68
N PHE A 137 2.26 5.35 -11.95
CA PHE A 137 1.29 4.61 -11.15
C PHE A 137 2.01 3.94 -9.97
N PHE A 138 1.63 4.33 -8.77
CA PHE A 138 2.31 3.97 -7.54
C PHE A 138 1.53 2.95 -6.74
N TYR A 139 2.22 1.88 -6.34
CA TYR A 139 1.67 0.77 -5.57
C TYR A 139 2.56 0.50 -4.35
N ASP A 140 2.09 0.89 -3.17
CA ASP A 140 2.83 0.71 -1.92
C ASP A 140 2.71 -0.71 -1.38
N ASN A 141 3.29 -1.66 -2.11
CA ASN A 141 3.17 -3.09 -1.82
C ASN A 141 4.04 -3.57 -0.65
N ALA A 142 4.93 -2.71 -0.12
CA ALA A 142 5.61 -2.94 1.16
C ALA A 142 4.64 -3.01 2.35
N LEU A 143 3.45 -2.43 2.25
CA LEU A 143 2.42 -2.45 3.30
C LEU A 143 1.87 -3.85 3.60
N GLY A 144 2.10 -4.82 2.70
CA GLY A 144 1.56 -6.18 2.83
C GLY A 144 0.03 -6.26 2.80
N LEU A 145 -0.60 -5.23 2.21
CA LEU A 145 -2.02 -5.17 1.91
C LEU A 145 -2.29 -5.64 0.47
N ASN A 146 -3.51 -6.10 0.23
CA ASN A 146 -4.02 -6.34 -1.11
C ASN A 146 -4.47 -5.02 -1.75
N LEU A 147 -3.70 -4.51 -2.71
CA LEU A 147 -3.97 -3.28 -3.45
C LEU A 147 -4.95 -3.49 -4.63
N GLY A 148 -5.79 -4.52 -4.54
CA GLY A 148 -6.88 -4.72 -5.49
C GLY A 148 -6.47 -5.37 -6.81
N PHE A 149 -7.42 -5.29 -7.74
CA PHE A 149 -7.23 -5.64 -9.15
C PHE A 149 -7.51 -4.38 -9.95
N ASP A 150 -6.44 -3.70 -10.34
CA ASP A 150 -6.53 -2.43 -11.05
C ASP A 150 -6.50 -2.65 -12.56
N THR A 151 -7.02 -1.67 -13.29
CA THR A 151 -6.93 -1.61 -14.73
C THR A 151 -6.33 -0.28 -15.15
N ILE A 152 -5.27 -0.31 -15.95
CA ILE A 152 -4.70 0.89 -16.57
C ILE A 152 -4.90 0.80 -18.08
N ASN A 153 -5.77 1.65 -18.61
CA ASN A 153 -6.04 1.73 -20.03
C ASN A 153 -5.06 2.70 -20.69
N GLY A 154 -4.52 2.32 -21.83
CA GLY A 154 -3.63 3.15 -22.62
C GLY A 154 -2.21 3.28 -22.09
N PHE A 155 -1.75 2.35 -21.24
CA PHE A 155 -0.36 2.36 -20.74
C PHE A 155 0.64 2.35 -21.91
N GLY A 156 1.52 3.35 -21.96
CA GLY A 156 2.48 3.59 -23.04
C GLY A 156 3.93 3.65 -22.55
N GLY A 157 4.86 3.90 -23.48
CA GLY A 157 6.31 3.86 -23.21
C GLY A 157 6.84 4.93 -22.25
N ASP A 158 6.08 6.01 -22.04
CA ASP A 158 6.43 7.08 -21.10
C ASP A 158 5.81 6.87 -19.71
N ASP A 159 4.95 5.86 -19.54
CA ASP A 159 4.32 5.53 -18.26
C ASP A 159 5.20 4.58 -17.44
N GLN A 160 5.03 4.64 -16.13
CA GLN A 160 5.75 3.78 -15.21
C GLN A 160 4.83 3.16 -14.16
N ILE A 161 5.13 1.91 -13.79
CA ILE A 161 4.69 1.31 -12.54
C ILE A 161 5.80 1.52 -11.52
N VAL A 162 5.44 1.99 -10.33
CA VAL A 162 6.37 2.27 -9.24
C VAL A 162 5.91 1.51 -8.00
N THR A 163 6.78 0.68 -7.42
CA THR A 163 6.47 -0.12 -6.23
C THR A 163 7.46 0.12 -5.10
N THR A 164 7.09 -0.22 -3.86
CA THR A 164 7.99 -0.15 -2.68
C THR A 164 8.66 -1.48 -2.33
N ARG A 165 8.24 -2.56 -3.00
CA ARG A 165 8.91 -3.86 -3.07
C ARG A 165 9.04 -4.31 -4.51
N GLN A 166 10.19 -4.88 -4.83
CA GLN A 166 10.46 -5.42 -6.15
C GLN A 166 9.44 -6.50 -6.51
N ILE A 167 9.00 -6.52 -7.76
CA ILE A 167 8.15 -7.55 -8.35
C ILE A 167 9.01 -8.78 -8.69
N PHE A 168 8.45 -9.98 -8.54
CA PHE A 168 9.16 -11.22 -8.83
C PHE A 168 9.49 -11.35 -10.33
N ASP A 169 10.78 -11.40 -10.62
CA ASP A 169 11.36 -11.78 -11.89
C ASP A 169 11.70 -13.28 -11.82
N ASN A 170 11.12 -14.09 -12.71
CA ASN A 170 11.25 -15.54 -12.61
C ASN A 170 12.56 -16.08 -13.22
N ASP A 171 13.18 -15.34 -14.14
CA ASP A 171 14.41 -15.74 -14.82
C ASP A 171 15.56 -14.74 -14.65
N ASP A 172 15.39 -13.75 -13.77
CA ASP A 172 16.37 -12.73 -13.38
C ASP A 172 16.94 -11.96 -14.59
N ASN A 173 16.11 -11.70 -15.60
CA ASN A 173 16.49 -11.06 -16.86
C ASN A 173 16.12 -9.56 -16.94
N ALA A 174 15.56 -9.01 -15.85
CA ALA A 174 15.01 -7.66 -15.73
C ALA A 174 13.69 -7.40 -16.49
N THR A 175 13.08 -8.42 -17.07
CA THR A 175 11.76 -8.39 -17.71
C THR A 175 10.76 -9.17 -16.88
N ILE A 176 9.77 -8.47 -16.32
CA ILE A 176 8.70 -9.04 -15.53
C ILE A 176 7.60 -9.54 -16.46
N GLY A 177 7.59 -10.84 -16.74
CA GLY A 177 6.52 -11.49 -17.49
C GLY A 177 5.21 -11.56 -16.71
N PHE A 178 4.10 -11.40 -17.40
CA PHE A 178 2.77 -11.57 -16.82
C PHE A 178 2.42 -13.06 -16.74
N GLY A 179 1.54 -13.42 -15.80
CA GLY A 179 1.05 -14.79 -15.66
C GLY A 179 0.20 -15.23 -16.87
N GLY A 180 -0.26 -16.49 -16.88
CA GLY A 180 -1.10 -17.01 -17.97
C GLY A 180 -2.50 -16.37 -18.12
N ASN A 181 -2.80 -15.38 -17.30
CA ASN A 181 -3.98 -14.51 -17.36
C ASN A 181 -3.68 -13.11 -17.89
N ASP A 182 -2.46 -12.86 -18.40
CA ASP A 182 -2.01 -11.59 -18.99
C ASP A 182 -2.13 -10.38 -18.06
N VAL A 183 -1.93 -10.60 -16.76
CA VAL A 183 -2.01 -9.58 -15.72
C VAL A 183 -0.72 -9.57 -14.92
N LEU A 184 -0.27 -8.38 -14.52
CA LEU A 184 0.89 -8.19 -13.68
C LEU A 184 0.55 -8.51 -12.22
N ASP A 185 1.31 -9.42 -11.61
CA ASP A 185 1.16 -9.78 -10.18
C ASP A 185 2.11 -8.97 -9.31
N LEU A 186 1.57 -8.28 -8.30
CA LEU A 186 2.38 -7.50 -7.37
C LEU A 186 2.85 -8.37 -6.19
N SER A 187 4.14 -8.25 -5.88
CA SER A 187 4.74 -8.80 -4.66
C SER A 187 4.19 -8.14 -3.40
N GLY A 188 4.34 -8.78 -2.24
CA GLY A 188 3.91 -8.26 -0.93
C GLY A 188 5.07 -7.90 0.00
N GLU A 189 4.80 -7.80 1.31
CA GLU A 189 5.68 -7.27 2.36
C GLU A 189 7.09 -7.90 2.44
N GLY A 190 7.24 -9.17 2.07
CA GLY A 190 8.53 -9.88 2.04
C GLY A 190 8.97 -10.30 0.64
N GLY A 191 8.36 -9.71 -0.40
CA GLY A 191 8.69 -9.98 -1.79
C GLY A 191 10.02 -9.38 -2.23
N PRO A 192 10.52 -9.80 -3.41
CA PRO A 192 9.87 -10.69 -4.36
C PRO A 192 9.97 -12.18 -3.94
N LYS A 193 8.90 -12.96 -4.14
CA LYS A 193 8.90 -14.41 -3.94
C LYS A 193 8.34 -15.12 -5.16
N SER A 194 8.86 -16.31 -5.45
CA SER A 194 8.31 -17.17 -6.51
C SER A 194 6.85 -17.55 -6.32
N SER A 195 6.32 -17.39 -5.11
CA SER A 195 4.89 -17.58 -4.85
C SER A 195 3.99 -16.44 -5.27
N ASP A 196 4.54 -15.27 -5.58
CA ASP A 196 3.75 -14.06 -5.80
C ASP A 196 2.92 -14.16 -7.08
N GLY A 197 3.45 -14.78 -8.16
CA GLY A 197 2.72 -15.00 -9.42
C GLY A 197 1.52 -15.96 -9.33
N PHE A 198 1.24 -16.56 -8.17
CA PHE A 198 0.00 -17.32 -7.95
C PHE A 198 -0.77 -16.91 -6.70
N LYS A 199 -0.13 -16.19 -5.76
CA LYS A 199 -0.77 -15.66 -4.55
C LYS A 199 -1.14 -14.19 -4.65
N HIS A 200 -0.61 -13.47 -5.64
CA HIS A 200 -0.86 -12.05 -5.94
C HIS A 200 -0.99 -11.20 -4.65
N PRO A 201 -0.02 -11.27 -3.73
CA PRO A 201 -0.19 -10.73 -2.37
C PRO A 201 -0.31 -9.21 -2.34
N GLY A 202 0.32 -8.50 -3.26
CA GLY A 202 0.22 -7.05 -3.38
C GLY A 202 -0.97 -6.58 -4.23
N GLY A 203 -1.77 -7.50 -4.78
CA GLY A 203 -2.77 -7.19 -5.79
C GLY A 203 -2.28 -7.50 -7.21
N GLN A 204 -3.06 -7.04 -8.19
CA GLN A 204 -2.87 -7.32 -9.60
C GLN A 204 -3.16 -6.07 -10.45
N ILE A 205 -2.50 -5.94 -11.60
CA ILE A 205 -2.71 -4.85 -12.53
C ILE A 205 -2.92 -5.39 -13.94
N ASP A 206 -4.09 -5.12 -14.51
CA ASP A 206 -4.39 -5.33 -15.92
C ASP A 206 -3.92 -4.11 -16.73
N LEU A 207 -2.85 -4.30 -17.49
CA LEU A 207 -2.24 -3.28 -18.34
C LEU A 207 -2.80 -3.37 -19.76
N ASN A 208 -3.93 -2.70 -19.98
CA ASN A 208 -4.57 -2.59 -21.28
C ASN A 208 -3.87 -1.51 -22.12
N GLY A 209 -2.75 -1.84 -22.76
CA GLY A 209 -1.96 -0.88 -23.56
C GLY A 209 -2.71 -0.28 -24.77
N VAL A 210 -2.24 0.85 -25.28
CA VAL A 210 -2.72 1.36 -26.59
C VAL A 210 -2.19 0.45 -27.70
N GLY A 211 -3.05 -0.42 -28.25
CA GLY A 211 -2.74 -1.22 -29.44
C GLY A 211 -1.98 -2.52 -29.20
N HIS A 212 -1.72 -2.91 -27.95
CA HIS A 212 -1.09 -4.19 -27.59
C HIS A 212 -1.69 -4.77 -26.31
N ASN A 213 -1.84 -6.09 -26.28
CA ASN A 213 -1.91 -6.83 -25.02
C ASN A 213 -0.48 -6.86 -24.46
N LEU A 214 -0.21 -6.08 -23.43
CA LEU A 214 1.07 -6.15 -22.74
C LEU A 214 1.14 -7.49 -22.01
N VAL A 215 2.28 -8.16 -22.12
CA VAL A 215 2.55 -9.45 -21.44
C VAL A 215 3.81 -9.38 -20.59
N SER A 216 4.45 -8.22 -20.54
CA SER A 216 5.62 -7.95 -19.71
C SER A 216 5.85 -6.45 -19.52
N ILE A 217 6.64 -6.11 -18.51
CA ILE A 217 7.27 -4.80 -18.30
C ILE A 217 8.73 -5.01 -17.87
N ASP A 218 9.57 -4.02 -18.09
CA ASP A 218 10.99 -4.09 -17.76
C ASP A 218 11.29 -3.29 -16.50
N PHE A 219 12.18 -3.82 -15.66
CA PHE A 219 12.77 -3.07 -14.56
C PHE A 219 13.72 -2.00 -15.12
N LEU A 220 13.42 -0.74 -14.81
CA LEU A 220 14.17 0.40 -15.32
C LEU A 220 15.30 0.78 -14.37
N TYR A 221 14.95 1.07 -13.12
CA TYR A 221 15.89 1.47 -12.07
C TYR A 221 15.22 1.41 -10.69
N GLN A 222 16.02 1.59 -9.64
CA GLN A 222 15.53 1.82 -8.29
C GLN A 222 16.16 3.08 -7.69
N GLU A 223 15.43 3.73 -6.78
CA GLU A 223 15.94 4.86 -6.01
C GLU A 223 15.47 4.79 -4.56
N THR A 224 16.27 5.31 -3.63
CA THR A 224 15.90 5.40 -2.21
C THR A 224 15.71 6.86 -1.83
N ILE A 225 14.51 7.21 -1.39
CA ILE A 225 14.14 8.57 -0.97
C ILE A 225 13.57 8.47 0.45
N ASN A 226 14.16 9.22 1.39
CA ASN A 226 13.73 9.27 2.80
C ASN A 226 13.57 7.89 3.46
N GLY A 227 14.48 6.96 3.15
CA GLY A 227 14.48 5.61 3.73
C GLY A 227 13.51 4.62 3.08
N VAL A 228 12.76 5.02 2.05
CA VAL A 228 11.92 4.13 1.24
C VAL A 228 12.60 3.88 -0.11
N THR A 229 12.66 2.62 -0.52
CA THR A 229 13.14 2.24 -1.86
C THR A 229 11.97 2.11 -2.82
N TYR A 230 12.09 2.74 -3.99
CA TYR A 230 11.13 2.71 -5.08
C TYR A 230 11.74 1.94 -6.25
N PHE A 231 10.99 1.01 -6.79
CA PHE A 231 11.36 0.22 -7.97
C PHE A 231 10.51 0.70 -9.14
N HIS A 232 11.15 1.09 -10.24
CA HIS A 232 10.50 1.65 -11.42
C HIS A 232 10.49 0.64 -12.55
N TYR A 233 9.34 0.49 -13.17
CA TYR A 233 9.10 -0.42 -14.30
C TYR A 233 8.39 0.32 -15.43
N GLY A 234 8.63 -0.10 -16.67
CA GLY A 234 7.97 0.48 -17.85
C GLY A 234 8.03 -0.47 -19.05
N ILE A 235 7.66 0.01 -20.23
CA ILE A 235 7.90 -0.71 -21.48
C ILE A 235 9.26 -0.24 -21.99
N ASP A 236 10.25 -1.13 -22.05
CA ASP A 236 11.47 -0.79 -22.77
C ASP A 236 11.15 -0.74 -24.27
N GLY A 237 11.59 0.34 -24.94
CA GLY A 237 11.29 0.62 -26.35
C GLY A 237 12.02 -0.27 -27.35
#